data_AF-A0A3C1REW0-F1
#
_entry.id   AF-A0A3C1REW0-F1
#
_cell.length_a   1.000
_cell.length_b   1.000
_cell.length_c   1.000
_cell.angle_alpha   90.00
_cell.angle_beta   90.00
_cell.angle_gamma   90.00
#
_symmetry.space_group_name_H-M   'P 1'
#
loop_
_entity.id
_entity.type
_entity.pdbx_description
1 polymer ?
#
loop_
_entity_poly.entity_id
_entity_poly.type
_entity_poly.pdbx_seq_one_letter_code
_entity_poly.pdbx_strand_id
1 'polypeptide(L)' 'MIKIQAESNVPTEYGTFRMIALSENENDWMPHMAIVAENTDFSKPVNVRFHSE' A
#
# COMPACT_ATOMS: atom_id res chain seq x y z
N MET A 1 12.16 1.58 12.60
CA MET A 1 12.29 1.85 11.15
C MET A 1 11.23 1.03 10.46
N ILE A 2 10.36 1.70 9.71
CA ILE A 2 9.26 1.07 9.00
C ILE A 2 9.77 0.06 7.98
N LYS A 3 9.13 -1.11 7.93
CA LYS A 3 9.46 -2.20 7.01
C LYS A 3 8.20 -2.68 6.30
N ILE A 4 8.37 -3.19 5.09
CA ILE A 4 7.33 -3.96 4.40
C ILE A 4 7.19 -5.29 5.13
N GLN A 5 5.99 -5.58 5.62
CA GLN A 5 5.66 -6.82 6.31
C GLN A 5 5.12 -7.87 5.33
N ALA A 6 4.29 -7.43 4.40
CA ALA A 6 3.73 -8.25 3.33
C ALA A 6 3.26 -7.38 2.17
N GLU A 7 3.13 -7.97 0.99
CA GLU A 7 2.48 -7.34 -0.15
C GLU A 7 1.79 -8.35 -1.06
N SER A 8 0.75 -7.90 -1.75
CA SER A 8 0.03 -8.71 -2.74
C SER A 8 -0.65 -7.82 -3.78
N ASN A 9 -0.94 -8.40 -4.94
CA ASN A 9 -1.82 -7.80 -5.93
C ASN A 9 -3.25 -8.23 -5.61
N VAL A 10 -4.11 -7.27 -5.27
CA VAL A 10 -5.49 -7.50 -4.87
C VAL A 10 -6.43 -6.97 -5.96
N PRO A 11 -7.18 -7.85 -6.64
CA PRO A 11 -8.23 -7.44 -7.55
C PRO A 11 -9.37 -6.77 -6.78
N THR A 12 -9.84 -5.63 -7.26
CA THR A 12 -11.00 -4.91 -6.74
C THR A 12 -11.95 -4.56 -7.88
N GLU A 13 -13.12 -4.02 -7.57
CA GLU A 13 -14.04 -3.49 -8.59
C GLU A 13 -13.47 -2.30 -9.38
N TYR A 14 -12.42 -1.64 -8.85
CA TYR A 14 -11.75 -0.49 -9.49
C TYR A 14 -10.44 -0.87 -10.20
N GLY A 15 -10.16 -2.17 -10.34
CA GLY A 15 -8.93 -2.69 -10.93
C GLY A 15 -8.01 -3.36 -9.89
N THR A 16 -6.82 -3.77 -10.33
CA THR A 16 -5.83 -4.42 -9.46
C THR A 16 -5.00 -3.37 -8.75
N PHE A 17 -4.78 -3.56 -7.45
CA PHE A 17 -3.90 -2.71 -6.65
C PHE A 17 -2.80 -3.55 -6.00
N ARG A 18 -1.57 -3.04 -6.01
CA ARG A 18 -0.50 -3.54 -5.14
C ARG A 18 -0.75 -2.98 -3.74
N MET A 19 -1.16 -3.85 -2.83
CA MET A 19 -1.38 -3.51 -1.42
C MET A 19 -0.15 -3.93 -0.61
N ILE A 20 0.36 -3.02 0.21
CA ILE A 20 1.61 -3.17 0.95
C ILE A 20 1.32 -2.88 2.42
N ALA A 21 1.59 -3.86 3.30
CA ALA A 21 1.51 -3.71 4.75
C ALA A 21 2.86 -3.21 5.28
N LEU A 22 2.82 -2.15 6.10
CA LEU A 22 3.98 -1.46 6.64
C LEU A 22 3.87 -1.36 8.16
N SER A 23 4.90 -1.82 8.86
CA SER A 23 5.02 -1.59 10.31
C SER A 23 6.49 -1.54 10.73
N GLU A 24 6.74 -0.90 11.87
CA GLU A 24 8.05 -0.96 12.53
C GLU A 24 8.30 -2.31 13.23
N ASN A 25 7.22 -3.04 13.56
CA ASN A 25 7.26 -4.30 14.28
C ASN A 25 6.51 -5.38 13.48
N GLU A 26 7.13 -6.55 13.32
CA GLU A 26 6.51 -7.70 12.63
C GLU A 26 5.32 -8.31 13.37
N ASN A 27 5.21 -8.06 14.68
CA ASN A 27 4.12 -8.53 15.53
C ASN A 27 3.02 -7.48 15.72
N ASP A 28 3.04 -6.42 14.92
CA ASP A 28 2.00 -5.40 14.93
C ASP A 28 0.73 -5.91 14.23
N TRP A 29 -0.37 -5.92 14.97
CA TRP A 29 -1.67 -6.40 14.49
C TRP A 29 -2.41 -5.35 13.64
N MET A 30 -1.95 -4.11 13.63
CA MET A 30 -2.54 -3.01 12.87
C MET A 30 -1.48 -2.28 12.03
N PRO A 31 -0.90 -2.95 11.01
CA PRO A 31 0.05 -2.29 10.13
C PRO A 31 -0.62 -1.18 9.31
N HIS A 32 0.14 -0.14 8.99
CA HIS A 32 -0.30 0.84 8.00
C HIS A 32 -0.32 0.22 6.60
N MET A 33 -1.19 0.74 5.74
CA MET A 33 -1.35 0.25 4.36
C MET A 33 -0.94 1.30 3.35
N ALA A 34 -0.18 0.89 2.34
CA ALA A 34 -0.04 1.62 1.09
C ALA A 34 -0.75 0.86 -0.03
N ILE A 35 -1.59 1.55 -0.78
CA ILE A 35 -2.39 0.99 -1.87
C ILE A 35 -1.98 1.71 -3.15
N VAL A 36 -1.41 0.96 -4.10
CA VAL A 36 -0.83 1.51 -5.33
C VAL A 36 -1.59 0.93 -6.52
N ALA A 37 -2.13 1.80 -7.37
CA ALA A 37 -2.81 1.38 -8.60
C ALA A 37 -1.82 0.72 -9.57
N GLU A 38 -2.27 -0.33 -10.25
CA GLU A 38 -1.50 -0.96 -11.33
C GLU A 38 -1.09 0.08 -12.40
N ASN A 39 0.13 -0.05 -12.93
CA ASN A 39 0.73 0.86 -13.92
C ASN A 39 0.94 2.32 -13.46
N THR A 40 1.01 2.60 -12.15
CA THR A 40 1.39 3.92 -11.64
C THR A 40 2.78 4.34 -12.16
N ASP A 41 2.85 5.48 -12.86
CA ASP A 41 4.09 6.05 -13.40
C ASP A 41 4.76 6.96 -12.35
N PHE A 42 5.74 6.41 -11.63
CA PHE A 42 6.47 7.12 -10.59
C PHE A 42 7.46 8.19 -11.11
N SER A 43 7.62 8.33 -12.44
CA SER A 43 8.41 9.42 -13.03
C SER A 43 7.64 10.75 -13.11
N LYS A 44 6.33 10.73 -12.86
CA LYS A 44 5.43 11.88 -12.89
C LYS A 44 4.84 12.17 -11.51
N PRO A 45 4.28 13.38 -11.28
CA PRO A 45 3.48 13.62 -10.08
C PRO A 45 2.34 12.61 -9.96
N VAL A 46 2.22 11.98 -8.79
CA VAL A 46 1.21 10.96 -8.49
C VAL A 46 0.16 11.54 -7.56
N ASN A 47 -1.11 11.19 -7.79
CA ASN A 47 -2.19 11.52 -6.86
C ASN A 47 -2.05 10.68 -5.59
N VAL A 48 -1.97 11.33 -4.43
CA VAL A 48 -1.79 10.68 -3.13
C VAL A 48 -2.93 11.06 -2.20
N ARG A 49 -3.47 10.06 -1.50
CA ARG A 49 -4.48 10.24 -0.46
C ARG A 49 -4.00 9.61 0.83
N PHE A 50 -4.00 10.39 1.91
CA PHE A 50 -3.91 9.87 3.27
C PHE A 50 -5.31 9.64 3.82
N HIS A 51 -5.52 8.49 4.43
CA HIS A 51 -6.78 8.08 5.03
C HIS A 51 -6.48 7.53 6.43
N SER A 52 -7.23 8.00 7.42
CA SER A 52 -7.20 7.44 8.77
C SER A 52 -8.33 6.43 8.86
N GLU A 53 -8.00 5.20 9.27
CA GLU A 53 -8.95 4.11 9.52
C GLU A 53 -9.97 4.47 10.61
#